data_AF-A0A1T4VGX2-F1
#
_entry.id   AF-A0A1T4VGX2-F1
#
_cell.length_a   1.000
_cell.length_b   1.000
_cell.length_c   1.000
_cell.angle_alpha   90.00
_cell.angle_beta   90.00
_cell.angle_gamma   90.00
#
_symmetry.space_group_name_H-M   'P 1'
#
loop_
_entity.id
_entity.type
_entity.pdbx_description
1 polymer ?
#
loop_
_entity_poly.entity_id
_entity_poly.type
_entity_poly.pdbx_seq_one_letter_code
_entity_poly.pdbx_strand_id
1 'polypeptide(L)'
;MNPQDVEHSVFVPIPVRGMRQFFLVNGQGFVRVRADSMLQNPCPWLCPDFGEHGIHGPLYTLRAAGKKKEISVRQLLRALGKPFSGVNRAWFRDVCTCVEQLNARYQNLWESRQSLNRMERESIARMLHKSANFGLRTCPWASGQMEGSALGADPVLGF
;
A
#
# COMPACT_ATOMS: atom_id res chain seq x y z
N MET A 1 -9.96 -18.47 -14.12
CA MET A 1 -9.80 -18.37 -12.65
C MET A 1 -10.55 -17.14 -12.17
N ASN A 2 -11.18 -17.19 -10.98
CA ASN A 2 -11.86 -16.04 -10.39
C ASN A 2 -10.90 -15.30 -9.43
N PRO A 3 -10.68 -13.98 -9.59
CA PRO A 3 -9.84 -13.17 -8.70
C PRO A 3 -10.19 -13.28 -7.20
N GLN A 4 -11.47 -13.39 -6.84
CA GLN A 4 -11.90 -13.46 -5.44
C GLN A 4 -11.39 -14.73 -4.75
N ASP A 5 -11.45 -15.87 -5.45
CA ASP A 5 -10.97 -17.15 -4.92
C ASP A 5 -9.45 -17.11 -4.65
N VAL A 6 -8.72 -16.39 -5.49
CA VAL A 6 -7.27 -16.20 -5.34
C VAL A 6 -6.97 -15.31 -4.13
N GLU A 7 -7.73 -14.24 -3.89
CA GLU A 7 -7.56 -13.37 -2.73
C GLU A 7 -7.82 -14.08 -1.40
N HIS A 8 -8.78 -15.01 -1.38
CA HIS A 8 -9.18 -15.79 -0.20
C HIS A 8 -8.31 -17.04 0.02
N SER A 9 -7.35 -17.31 -0.87
CA SER A 9 -6.44 -18.43 -0.74
C SER A 9 -5.46 -18.26 0.42
N VAL A 10 -4.93 -19.37 0.93
CA VAL A 10 -3.88 -19.34 1.96
C VAL A 10 -2.54 -18.97 1.31
N PHE A 11 -1.91 -17.92 1.84
CA PHE A 11 -0.60 -17.43 1.42
C PHE A 11 0.46 -17.71 2.47
N VAL A 12 1.63 -18.16 2.04
CA VAL A 12 2.79 -18.44 2.90
C VAL A 12 4.02 -17.69 2.41
N PRO A 13 4.99 -17.38 3.28
CA PRO A 13 6.25 -16.73 2.89
C PRO A 13 7.01 -17.49 1.80
N ILE A 14 7.53 -16.77 0.80
CA ILE A 14 8.39 -17.39 -0.21
C ILE A 14 9.70 -17.88 0.43
N PRO A 15 10.11 -19.15 0.25
CA PRO A 15 11.24 -19.75 0.96
C PRO A 15 12.63 -19.26 0.52
N VAL A 16 12.74 -18.11 -0.15
CA VAL A 16 13.99 -17.50 -0.62
C VAL A 16 14.65 -16.70 0.51
N ARG A 17 15.89 -17.07 0.87
CA ARG A 17 16.66 -16.38 1.92
C ARG A 17 16.76 -14.87 1.61
N GLY A 18 16.42 -14.03 2.60
CA GLY A 18 16.41 -12.58 2.46
C GLY A 18 15.17 -11.97 1.79
N MET A 19 14.28 -12.78 1.20
CA MET A 19 13.06 -12.32 0.53
C MET A 19 11.77 -12.72 1.26
N ARG A 20 11.85 -13.66 2.21
CA ARG A 20 10.72 -14.22 2.99
C ARG A 20 9.78 -13.18 3.63
N GLN A 21 10.30 -12.00 3.95
CA GLN A 21 9.52 -10.95 4.60
C GLN A 21 8.73 -10.08 3.62
N PHE A 22 9.07 -10.11 2.33
CA PHE A 22 8.52 -9.20 1.32
C PHE A 22 7.49 -9.86 0.42
N PHE A 23 7.59 -11.18 0.21
CA PHE A 23 6.77 -11.89 -0.76
C PHE A 23 6.09 -13.12 -0.17
N LEU A 24 4.86 -13.33 -0.59
CA LEU A 24 4.01 -14.46 -0.25
C LEU A 24 3.61 -15.22 -1.50
N VAL A 25 3.38 -16.54 -1.36
CA VAL A 25 2.94 -17.43 -2.43
C VAL A 25 1.79 -18.31 -1.95
N ASN A 26 0.83 -18.63 -2.82
CA ASN A 26 -0.24 -19.59 -2.53
C ASN A 26 -0.01 -20.96 -3.19
N GLY A 27 -0.85 -21.93 -2.87
CA GLY A 27 -0.78 -23.30 -3.42
C GLY A 27 -1.01 -23.41 -4.93
N GLN A 28 -1.49 -22.36 -5.59
CA GLN A 28 -1.70 -22.27 -7.04
C GLN A 28 -0.51 -21.59 -7.75
N GLY A 29 0.48 -21.11 -7.00
CA GLY A 29 1.67 -20.45 -7.55
C GLY A 29 1.51 -18.96 -7.80
N PHE A 30 0.44 -18.32 -7.32
CA PHE A 30 0.31 -16.85 -7.32
C PHE A 30 1.25 -16.25 -6.29
N VAL A 31 1.92 -15.17 -6.68
CA VAL A 31 2.84 -14.43 -5.81
C VAL A 31 2.35 -13.01 -5.59
N ARG A 32 2.40 -12.57 -4.32
CA ARG A 32 2.13 -11.18 -3.96
C ARG A 32 3.15 -10.60 -2.99
N VAL A 33 3.28 -9.29 -2.99
CA VAL A 33 4.01 -8.48 -2.02
C VAL A 33 3.20 -8.43 -0.72
N ARG A 34 3.89 -8.55 0.41
CA ARG A 34 3.27 -8.48 1.74
C ARG A 34 2.87 -7.03 2.03
N ALA A 35 1.62 -6.82 2.46
CA ALA A 35 1.02 -5.49 2.63
C ALA A 35 1.65 -4.62 3.73
N ASP A 36 2.38 -5.23 4.67
CA ASP A 36 3.13 -4.53 5.72
C ASP A 36 4.55 -4.14 5.30
N SER A 37 5.00 -4.55 4.11
CA SER A 37 6.23 -4.02 3.54
C SER A 37 5.97 -2.56 3.17
N MET A 38 6.79 -1.63 3.69
CA MET A 38 6.69 -0.18 3.48
C MET A 38 6.85 0.29 2.02
N LEU A 39 6.77 -0.63 1.05
CA LEU A 39 6.77 -0.31 -0.36
C LEU A 39 5.42 0.35 -0.67
N GLN A 40 5.46 1.67 -0.91
CA GLN A 40 4.36 2.49 -1.43
C GLN A 40 3.95 2.09 -2.86
N ASN A 41 4.17 0.82 -3.25
CA ASN A 41 4.01 0.38 -4.61
C ASN A 41 2.57 -0.09 -4.82
N PRO A 42 1.92 0.36 -5.90
CA PRO A 42 0.53 0.02 -6.20
C PRO A 42 0.29 -1.44 -6.60
N CYS A 43 1.35 -2.21 -6.86
CA CYS A 43 1.20 -3.57 -7.39
C CYS A 43 1.55 -4.61 -6.33
N PRO A 44 0.56 -5.12 -5.56
CA PRO A 44 0.80 -6.22 -4.67
C PRO A 44 0.97 -7.53 -5.43
N TRP A 45 0.38 -7.75 -6.59
CA TRP A 45 0.47 -9.03 -7.29
C TRP A 45 1.55 -9.03 -8.37
N LEU A 46 2.36 -10.09 -8.41
CA LEU A 46 3.37 -10.28 -9.44
C LEU A 46 2.78 -11.17 -10.55
N CYS A 47 2.95 -10.80 -11.82
CA CYS A 47 2.69 -11.69 -12.95
C CYS A 47 4.01 -12.42 -13.27
N PRO A 48 3.96 -13.74 -13.47
CA PRO A 48 5.12 -14.48 -13.93
C PRO A 48 5.46 -14.08 -15.37
N ASP A 49 6.71 -14.31 -15.77
CA ASP A 49 7.18 -14.14 -17.16
C ASP A 49 7.84 -15.46 -17.63
N PHE A 50 7.89 -15.71 -18.93
CA PHE A 50 8.72 -16.80 -19.48
C PHE A 50 10.21 -16.42 -19.57
N GLY A 51 10.53 -15.13 -19.41
CA GLY A 51 11.86 -14.59 -19.58
C GLY A 51 12.38 -14.80 -21.01
N GLU A 52 13.67 -14.52 -21.22
CA GLU A 52 14.30 -14.67 -22.54
C GLU A 52 14.51 -16.14 -22.94
N HIS A 53 14.44 -17.07 -21.99
CA HIS A 53 14.92 -18.43 -22.20
C HIS A 53 13.85 -19.49 -22.38
N GLY A 54 12.56 -19.25 -22.08
CA GLY A 54 11.38 -20.07 -22.44
C GLY A 54 11.32 -21.55 -22.00
N ILE A 55 12.43 -22.26 -22.11
CA ILE A 55 12.71 -23.68 -21.84
C ILE A 55 12.58 -23.99 -20.34
N HIS A 56 12.84 -23.02 -19.47
CA HIS A 56 12.78 -23.20 -18.01
C HIS A 56 11.36 -22.98 -17.43
N GLY A 57 10.40 -22.56 -18.25
CA GLY A 57 9.04 -22.27 -17.86
C GLY A 57 8.87 -20.91 -17.15
N PRO A 58 7.65 -20.62 -16.67
CA PRO A 58 7.34 -19.33 -16.08
C PRO A 58 8.11 -19.08 -14.78
N LEU A 59 8.55 -17.84 -14.58
CA LEU A 59 9.37 -17.38 -13.47
C LEU A 59 8.87 -16.06 -12.89
N TYR A 60 9.11 -15.87 -11.60
CA TYR A 60 8.92 -14.60 -10.91
C TYR A 60 10.25 -13.91 -10.70
N THR A 61 10.30 -12.63 -11.00
CA THR A 61 11.43 -11.75 -10.65
C THR A 61 11.13 -11.03 -9.34
N LEU A 62 11.75 -11.47 -8.26
CA LEU A 62 11.61 -10.89 -6.93
C LEU A 62 12.68 -9.84 -6.69
N ARG A 63 12.28 -8.61 -6.32
CA ARG A 63 13.19 -7.51 -5.99
C ARG A 63 12.86 -6.92 -4.63
N ALA A 64 13.76 -7.04 -3.66
CA ALA A 64 13.63 -6.38 -2.36
C ALA A 64 15.01 -6.08 -1.77
N ALA A 65 15.12 -4.95 -1.05
CA ALA A 65 16.34 -4.52 -0.36
C ALA A 65 17.62 -4.59 -1.25
N GLY A 66 17.54 -4.08 -2.48
CA GLY A 66 18.66 -4.08 -3.44
C GLY A 66 19.04 -5.45 -4.03
N LYS A 67 18.33 -6.53 -3.65
CA LYS A 67 18.57 -7.88 -4.18
C LYS A 67 17.57 -8.19 -5.29
N LYS A 68 18.03 -8.87 -6.33
CA LYS A 68 17.20 -9.47 -7.39
C LYS A 68 17.30 -10.98 -7.30
N LYS A 69 16.18 -11.69 -7.34
CA LYS A 69 16.14 -13.15 -7.44
C LYS A 69 15.07 -13.59 -8.42
N GLU A 70 15.47 -14.42 -9.37
CA GLU A 70 14.54 -15.12 -10.25
C GLU A 70 14.25 -16.50 -9.65
N ILE A 71 12.97 -16.88 -9.64
CA ILE A 71 12.51 -18.16 -9.14
C ILE A 71 11.45 -18.73 -10.09
N SER A 72 11.61 -19.98 -10.50
CA SER A 72 10.63 -20.61 -11.36
C SER A 72 9.38 -21.01 -10.58
N VAL A 73 8.22 -20.99 -11.23
CA VAL A 73 6.96 -21.50 -10.66
C VAL A 73 7.13 -22.95 -10.20
N ARG A 74 7.92 -23.74 -10.92
CA ARG A 74 8.25 -25.12 -10.55
C ARG A 74 8.97 -25.21 -9.21
N GLN A 75 9.95 -24.34 -8.97
CA GLN A 75 10.68 -24.30 -7.71
C GLN A 75 9.77 -23.87 -6.55
N LEU A 76 8.89 -22.88 -6.79
CA LEU A 76 7.92 -22.45 -5.79
C LEU A 76 6.96 -23.58 -5.41
N LEU A 77 6.31 -24.20 -6.39
CA LEU A 77 5.34 -25.27 -6.14
C LEU A 77 6.00 -26.48 -5.47
N ARG A 78 7.22 -26.85 -5.89
CA ARG A 78 7.99 -27.91 -5.24
C ARG A 78 8.25 -27.58 -3.76
N ALA A 79 8.60 -26.35 -3.45
CA ALA A 79 8.84 -25.93 -2.06
C ALA A 79 7.55 -25.92 -1.21
N LEU A 80 6.39 -25.83 -1.84
CA LEU A 80 5.07 -25.98 -1.19
C LEU A 80 4.58 -27.44 -1.14
N GLY A 81 5.38 -28.40 -1.60
CA GLY A 81 4.98 -29.81 -1.70
C GLY A 81 3.84 -30.03 -2.71
N LYS A 82 3.63 -29.10 -3.65
CA LYS A 82 2.57 -29.19 -4.67
C LYS A 82 3.12 -29.77 -5.97
N PRO A 83 2.37 -30.67 -6.62
CA PRO A 83 2.79 -31.24 -7.90
C PRO A 83 2.81 -30.15 -8.98
N PHE A 84 3.76 -30.27 -9.92
CA PHE A 84 3.87 -29.37 -11.09
C PHE A 84 2.93 -29.77 -12.24
N SER A 85 1.96 -30.64 -11.99
CA SER A 85 0.96 -31.04 -12.99
C SER A 85 -0.01 -29.89 -13.23
N GLY A 86 -0.03 -29.33 -14.45
CA GLY A 86 -1.01 -28.31 -14.86
C GLY A 86 -0.44 -26.91 -15.12
N VAL A 87 0.86 -26.67 -14.89
CA VAL A 87 1.50 -25.41 -15.29
C VAL A 87 1.84 -25.47 -16.78
N ASN A 88 0.96 -24.90 -17.61
CA ASN A 88 1.11 -24.83 -19.07
C ASN A 88 0.88 -23.39 -19.56
N ARG A 89 0.88 -23.18 -20.89
CA ARG A 89 0.65 -21.85 -21.49
C ARG A 89 -0.74 -21.28 -21.19
N ALA A 90 -1.76 -22.12 -21.06
CA ALA A 90 -3.12 -21.69 -20.72
C ALA A 90 -3.17 -21.19 -19.28
N TRP A 91 -2.61 -21.97 -18.33
CA TRP A 91 -2.43 -21.55 -16.94
C TRP A 91 -1.70 -20.21 -16.85
N PHE A 92 -0.60 -20.03 -17.59
CA PHE A 92 0.15 -18.78 -17.57
C PHE A 92 -0.70 -17.58 -17.98
N ARG A 93 -1.43 -17.73 -19.09
CA ARG A 93 -2.33 -16.68 -19.59
C ARG A 93 -3.40 -16.35 -18.55
N ASP A 94 -4.04 -17.37 -17.99
CA ASP A 94 -5.08 -17.21 -16.98
C ASP A 94 -4.55 -16.50 -15.72
N VAL A 95 -3.33 -16.85 -15.29
CA VAL A 95 -2.68 -16.22 -14.15
C VAL A 95 -2.38 -14.76 -14.44
N CYS A 96 -1.79 -14.41 -15.59
CA CYS A 96 -1.48 -13.01 -15.88
C CYS A 96 -2.73 -12.17 -16.09
N THR A 97 -3.77 -12.68 -16.76
CA THR A 97 -5.07 -11.99 -16.81
C THR A 97 -5.67 -11.79 -15.41
N CYS A 98 -5.61 -12.80 -14.55
CA CYS A 98 -6.12 -12.69 -13.18
C CYS A 98 -5.31 -11.68 -12.35
N VAL A 99 -3.99 -11.69 -12.45
CA VAL A 99 -3.09 -10.75 -11.78
C VAL A 99 -3.32 -9.32 -12.26
N GLU A 100 -3.50 -9.10 -13.57
CA GLU A 100 -3.85 -7.79 -14.12
C GLU A 100 -5.15 -7.26 -13.52
N GLN A 101 -6.19 -8.09 -13.43
CA GLN A 101 -7.46 -7.71 -12.81
C GLN A 101 -7.30 -7.38 -11.32
N LEU A 102 -6.52 -8.17 -10.59
CA LEU A 102 -6.24 -7.94 -9.17
C LEU A 102 -5.46 -6.63 -8.95
N ASN A 103 -4.45 -6.38 -9.77
CA ASN A 103 -3.67 -5.14 -9.70
C ASN A 103 -4.51 -3.92 -10.08
N ALA A 104 -5.38 -4.01 -11.08
CA ALA A 104 -6.30 -2.92 -11.43
C ALA A 104 -7.27 -2.60 -10.28
N ARG A 105 -7.83 -3.63 -9.62
CA ARG A 105 -8.66 -3.43 -8.42
C ARG A 105 -7.90 -2.76 -7.30
N TYR A 106 -6.66 -3.20 -7.04
CA TYR A 106 -5.85 -2.62 -5.98
C TYR A 106 -5.46 -1.17 -6.28
N GLN A 107 -5.13 -0.85 -7.53
CA GLN A 107 -4.86 0.51 -7.98
C GLN A 107 -6.06 1.41 -7.72
N ASN A 108 -7.27 1.00 -8.13
CA ASN A 108 -8.48 1.78 -7.91
C ASN A 108 -8.77 2.03 -6.42
N LEU A 109 -8.54 1.00 -5.56
CA LEU A 109 -8.68 1.15 -4.12
C LEU A 109 -7.64 2.11 -3.53
N TRP A 110 -6.40 2.03 -4.01
CA TRP A 110 -5.32 2.91 -3.58
C TRP A 110 -5.60 4.37 -3.96
N GLU A 111 -5.99 4.63 -5.21
CA GLU A 111 -6.36 5.97 -5.69
C GLU A 111 -7.56 6.54 -4.91
N SER A 112 -8.59 5.70 -4.68
CA SER A 112 -9.76 6.10 -3.89
C SER A 112 -9.36 6.49 -2.47
N ARG A 113 -8.46 5.73 -1.85
CA ARG A 113 -7.93 6.03 -0.51
C ARG A 113 -7.09 7.31 -0.49
N GLN A 114 -6.26 7.54 -1.50
CA GLN A 114 -5.49 8.79 -1.62
C GLN A 114 -6.42 10.00 -1.76
N SER A 115 -7.49 9.86 -2.56
CA SER A 115 -8.51 10.90 -2.71
C SER A 115 -9.22 11.22 -1.40
N LEU A 116 -9.63 10.19 -0.64
CA LEU A 116 -10.21 10.36 0.70
C LEU A 116 -9.25 11.03 1.68
N ASN A 117 -8.00 10.59 1.75
CA ASN A 117 -6.99 11.19 2.61
C ASN A 117 -6.75 12.68 2.26
N ARG A 118 -6.80 13.02 0.98
CA ARG A 118 -6.68 14.41 0.52
C ARG A 118 -7.88 15.24 0.98
N MET A 119 -9.10 14.75 0.76
CA MET A 119 -10.32 15.42 1.20
C MET A 119 -10.36 15.61 2.73
N GLU A 120 -9.91 14.62 3.49
CA GLU A 120 -9.80 14.70 4.95
C GLU A 120 -8.82 15.80 5.37
N ARG A 121 -7.62 15.84 4.79
CA ARG A 121 -6.63 16.91 5.06
C ARG A 121 -7.17 18.29 4.72
N GLU A 122 -7.85 18.44 3.58
CA GLU A 122 -8.49 19.70 3.18
C GLU A 122 -9.65 20.09 4.12
N SER A 123 -10.39 19.11 4.66
CA SER A 123 -11.44 19.34 5.65
C SER A 123 -10.86 19.79 6.99
N ILE A 124 -9.83 19.11 7.50
CA ILE A 124 -9.11 19.47 8.73
C ILE A 124 -8.52 20.87 8.59
N ALA A 125 -7.87 21.18 7.48
CA ALA A 125 -7.33 22.51 7.22
C ALA A 125 -8.41 23.60 7.25
N ARG A 126 -9.59 23.34 6.66
CA ARG A 126 -10.73 24.26 6.69
C ARG A 126 -11.31 24.43 8.11
N MET A 127 -11.41 23.35 8.89
CA MET A 127 -11.85 23.43 10.28
C MET A 127 -10.87 24.25 11.15
N LEU A 128 -9.58 23.97 11.05
CA LEU A 128 -8.54 24.73 11.75
C LEU A 128 -8.58 26.22 11.39
N HIS A 129 -8.75 26.55 10.12
CA HIS A 129 -8.87 27.94 9.67
C HIS A 129 -10.14 28.62 10.22
N LYS A 130 -11.28 27.91 10.27
CA LYS A 130 -12.51 28.44 10.89
C LYS A 130 -12.35 28.64 12.39
N SER A 131 -11.73 27.70 13.11
CA SER A 131 -11.46 27.80 14.55
C SER A 131 -10.50 28.96 14.87
N ALA A 132 -9.45 29.14 14.05
CA ALA A 132 -8.55 30.28 14.18
C ALA A 132 -9.27 31.62 13.97
N ASN A 133 -10.10 31.72 12.92
CA ASN A 133 -10.90 32.91 12.67
C ASN A 133 -11.94 33.19 13.77
N PHE A 134 -12.52 32.15 14.36
CA PHE A 134 -13.45 32.31 15.49
C PHE A 134 -12.69 32.83 16.72
N GLY A 135 -11.58 32.21 17.09
CA GLY A 135 -10.74 32.65 18.22
C GLY A 135 -10.24 34.08 18.08
N LEU A 136 -9.87 34.53 16.87
CA LEU A 136 -9.48 35.93 16.63
C LEU A 136 -10.64 36.93 16.79
N ARG A 137 -11.88 36.52 16.48
CA ARG A 137 -13.07 37.38 16.59
C ARG A 137 -13.70 37.38 17.98
N THR A 138 -13.50 36.31 18.75
CA THR A 138 -14.04 36.17 20.11
C THR A 138 -13.03 36.40 21.22
N CYS A 139 -11.77 36.72 20.89
CA CYS A 139 -10.77 37.11 21.88
C CYS A 139 -11.16 38.46 22.49
N PRO A 140 -11.56 38.52 23.78
CA PRO A 140 -12.04 39.76 24.40
C PRO A 140 -10.93 40.82 24.55
N TRP A 141 -9.66 40.43 24.40
CA TRP A 141 -8.53 41.35 24.41
C TRP A 141 -8.37 42.16 23.12
N ALA A 142 -8.86 41.65 21.98
CA ALA A 142 -8.75 42.34 20.69
C ALA A 142 -9.85 43.41 20.48
N SER A 143 -10.95 43.32 21.23
CA SER A 143 -12.07 44.28 21.20
C SER A 143 -11.97 45.36 22.28
N GLY A 144 -11.00 45.25 23.20
CA GLY A 144 -10.78 46.21 24.29
C GLY A 144 -9.82 47.36 23.97
N GLN A 145 -9.28 47.45 22.75
CA GLN A 145 -8.42 48.56 22.32
C GLN A 145 -9.14 49.50 21.35
N MET A 146 -10.23 50.12 21.79
CA MET A 146 -10.59 51.45 21.34
C MET A 146 -11.13 52.19 22.57
N GLU A 147 -10.42 53.27 22.94
CA GLU A 147 -10.78 54.23 24.01
C GLU A 147 -10.54 53.77 25.46
N GLY A 148 -9.26 53.64 25.83
CA GLY A 148 -8.84 53.64 27.24
C GLY A 148 -7.51 54.36 27.38
N SER A 149 -7.55 55.62 27.84
CA SER A 149 -6.37 56.41 28.20
C SER A 149 -5.43 55.60 29.11
N ALA A 150 -4.13 55.58 28.79
CA ALA A 150 -3.07 54.91 29.54
C ALA A 150 -2.73 55.63 30.87
N LEU A 151 -3.73 56.07 31.61
CA LEU A 151 -3.63 56.69 32.93
C LEU A 151 -4.51 55.90 33.89
N GLY A 152 -4.04 54.76 34.39
CA GLY A 152 -4.77 54.03 35.43
C GLY A 152 -4.45 52.54 35.59
N ALA A 153 -3.59 51.94 34.76
CA ALA A 153 -3.15 50.57 34.99
C ALA A 153 -1.88 50.56 35.84
N ASP A 154 -2.03 50.55 37.17
CA ASP A 154 -0.93 50.17 38.06
C ASP A 154 -0.67 48.66 37.89
N PRO A 155 0.54 48.22 37.52
CA PRO A 155 0.87 46.81 37.50
C PRO A 155 0.99 46.30 38.95
N VAL A 156 0.05 45.46 39.37
CA VAL A 156 0.23 44.63 40.57
C VAL A 156 1.27 43.57 40.22
N LEU A 157 2.52 43.82 40.61
CA LEU A 157 3.55 42.79 40.70
C LEU A 157 3.22 41.94 41.94
N GLY A 158 2.53 40.82 41.73
CA GLY A 158 2.36 39.80 42.74
C GLY A 158 3.69 39.12 43.05
N PHE A 159 4.01 39.01 44.34
CA PHE A 159 5.05 38.14 44.89
C PHE A 159 4.55 36.70 44.96
#